data_AF-A0A968NSK8-F1
#
_entry.id   AF-A0A968NSK8-F1
#
_cell.length_a   1.000
_cell.length_b   1.000
_cell.length_c   1.000
_cell.angle_alpha   90.00
_cell.angle_beta   90.00
_cell.angle_gamma   90.00
#
_symmetry.space_group_name_H-M   'P 1'
#
loop_
_entity.id
_entity.type
_entity.pdbx_description
1 polymer ?
#
loop_
_entity_poly.entity_id
_entity_poly.type
_entity_poly.pdbx_seq_one_letter_code
_entity_poly.pdbx_strand_id
1 'polypeptide(L)'
;MLQASQRIHRPAAISPGGRNLIVVDSALDCDFLGSHTPAIALPAQHGYDFQLVDSHVLARPTADEPPTLLQLFIRGNPFRGSAGLTQTAQSWVDALLAIDRLQALVIYGSPYLLEQFLPRLPAHVPYMFTYGQMPQAQAIALEVLFQGQR
;
A
#
# COMPACT_ATOMS: atom_id res chain seq x y z
N MET A 1 -10.46 7.54 19.23
CA MET A 1 -9.62 8.70 18.81
C MET A 1 -8.70 8.40 17.61
N LEU A 2 -8.49 7.14 17.19
CA LEU A 2 -7.64 6.77 16.01
C LEU A 2 -8.32 6.90 14.64
N GLN A 3 -9.66 6.91 14.57
CA GLN A 3 -10.41 6.97 13.30
C GLN A 3 -10.50 8.38 12.69
N ALA A 4 -10.18 9.43 13.44
CA ALA A 4 -10.36 10.83 13.01
C ALA A 4 -9.26 11.36 12.07
N SER A 5 -8.27 10.55 11.71
CA SER A 5 -7.12 10.97 10.89
C SER A 5 -6.85 10.05 9.71
N GLN A 6 -7.85 9.23 9.33
CA GLN A 6 -7.77 8.31 8.21
C GLN A 6 -8.48 8.88 6.99
N ARG A 7 -7.92 8.68 5.80
CA ARG A 7 -8.57 9.04 4.52
C ARG A 7 -8.89 7.75 3.77
N ILE A 8 -10.14 7.63 3.36
CA ILE A 8 -10.70 6.41 2.78
C ILE A 8 -11.41 6.79 1.49
N HIS A 9 -11.14 6.07 0.41
CA HIS A 9 -11.92 6.13 -0.82
C HIS A 9 -12.17 4.72 -1.30
N ARG A 10 -13.44 4.34 -1.44
CA ARG A 10 -13.83 2.97 -1.75
C ARG A 10 -15.00 2.94 -2.74
N PRO A 11 -14.71 3.20 -4.01
CA PRO A 11 -15.73 3.27 -5.06
C PRO A 11 -16.33 1.89 -5.41
N ALA A 12 -15.57 0.81 -5.22
CA ALA A 12 -15.99 -0.57 -5.50
C ALA A 12 -15.28 -1.57 -4.57
N ALA A 13 -15.80 -2.80 -4.50
CA ALA A 13 -15.10 -3.91 -3.87
C ALA A 13 -13.88 -4.30 -4.71
N ILE A 14 -12.75 -4.56 -4.05
CA ILE A 14 -11.55 -5.09 -4.72
C ILE A 14 -11.78 -6.54 -5.13
N SER A 15 -11.14 -7.02 -6.19
CA SER A 15 -11.24 -8.44 -6.56
C SER A 15 -10.35 -9.29 -5.64
N PRO A 16 -10.74 -10.53 -5.29
CA PRO A 16 -9.87 -11.42 -4.53
C PRO A 16 -8.71 -11.92 -5.38
N GLY A 17 -7.59 -12.24 -4.73
CA GLY A 17 -6.40 -12.78 -5.35
C GLY A 17 -5.54 -11.75 -6.08
N GLY A 18 -4.32 -12.19 -6.41
CA GLY A 18 -3.28 -11.35 -7.01
C GLY A 18 -2.05 -11.28 -6.11
N ARG A 19 -1.36 -10.15 -6.13
CA ARG A 19 -0.16 -9.91 -5.33
C ARG A 19 -0.40 -8.86 -4.25
N ASN A 20 0.01 -9.16 -3.03
CA ASN A 20 0.17 -8.19 -1.96
C ASN A 20 1.62 -7.67 -1.98
N LEU A 21 1.82 -6.53 -2.63
CA LEU A 21 3.13 -5.88 -2.73
C LEU A 21 3.29 -4.87 -1.59
N ILE A 22 4.19 -5.16 -0.66
CA ILE A 22 4.56 -4.27 0.43
C ILE A 22 5.86 -3.57 0.09
N VAL A 23 5.86 -2.24 0.08
CA VAL A 23 7.07 -1.42 -0.09
C VAL A 23 7.41 -0.75 1.23
N VAL A 24 8.64 -0.96 1.70
CA VAL A 24 9.20 -0.37 2.92
C VAL A 24 10.40 0.51 2.60
N ASP A 25 10.70 1.45 3.49
CA ASP A 25 11.92 2.27 3.43
C ASP A 25 13.18 1.40 3.55
N SER A 26 13.26 0.65 4.65
CA SER A 26 14.34 -0.30 4.98
C SER A 26 13.72 -1.60 5.48
N ALA A 27 14.01 -2.72 4.83
CA ALA A 27 13.57 -4.03 5.27
C ALA A 27 14.23 -4.48 6.59
N LEU A 28 15.35 -3.86 6.96
CA LEU A 28 16.05 -4.15 8.22
C LEU A 28 15.44 -3.41 9.42
N ASP A 29 14.70 -2.33 9.19
CA ASP A 29 14.11 -1.48 10.24
C ASP A 29 12.57 -1.63 10.35
N CYS A 30 12.00 -2.75 9.86
CA CYS A 30 10.56 -2.97 9.78
C CYS A 30 9.95 -3.83 10.91
N ASP A 31 10.11 -3.43 12.16
CA ASP A 31 9.59 -4.17 13.33
C ASP A 31 8.06 -4.35 13.38
N PHE A 32 7.34 -3.60 12.54
CA PHE A 32 5.88 -3.64 12.44
C PHE A 32 5.36 -4.69 11.42
N LEU A 33 6.26 -5.37 10.69
CA LEU A 33 5.91 -6.44 9.75
C LEU A 33 6.38 -7.80 10.24
N GLY A 34 5.52 -8.79 10.08
CA GLY A 34 5.78 -10.20 10.34
C GLY A 34 4.72 -11.06 9.66
N SER A 35 4.98 -12.33 9.42
CA SER A 35 4.04 -13.21 8.68
C SER A 35 2.62 -13.24 9.26
N HIS A 36 2.47 -13.04 10.57
CA HIS A 36 1.19 -12.99 11.28
C HIS A 36 0.56 -11.58 11.32
N THR A 37 1.27 -10.55 10.88
CA THR A 37 0.78 -9.17 10.93
C THR A 37 -0.32 -8.95 9.90
N PRO A 38 -1.33 -8.11 10.20
CA PRO A 38 -2.50 -7.95 9.33
C PRO A 38 -2.16 -7.52 7.92
N ALA A 39 -1.11 -6.72 7.72
CA ALA A 39 -0.64 -6.32 6.39
C ALA A 39 -0.28 -7.51 5.48
N ILE A 40 0.07 -8.66 6.06
CA ILE A 40 0.45 -9.87 5.33
C ILE A 40 -0.66 -10.93 5.44
N ALA A 41 -1.13 -11.19 6.66
CA ALA A 41 -2.06 -12.27 6.94
C ALA A 41 -3.47 -12.02 6.37
N LEU A 42 -3.97 -10.78 6.37
CA LEU A 42 -5.32 -10.50 5.84
C LEU A 42 -5.35 -10.64 4.31
N PRO A 43 -4.44 -10.02 3.52
CA PRO A 43 -4.45 -10.23 2.07
C PRO A 43 -4.25 -11.71 1.69
N ALA A 44 -3.43 -12.45 2.43
CA ALA A 44 -3.26 -13.89 2.21
C ALA A 44 -4.58 -14.67 2.36
N GLN A 45 -5.43 -14.33 3.33
CA GLN A 45 -6.77 -14.93 3.47
C GLN A 45 -7.69 -14.63 2.29
N HIS A 46 -7.43 -13.53 1.57
CA HIS A 46 -8.13 -13.15 0.34
C HIS A 46 -7.41 -13.63 -0.95
N GLY A 47 -6.43 -14.53 -0.83
CA GLY A 47 -5.74 -15.17 -1.95
C GLY A 47 -4.59 -14.37 -2.55
N TYR A 48 -4.09 -13.35 -1.86
CA TYR A 48 -2.97 -12.55 -2.35
C TYR A 48 -1.61 -13.16 -1.98
N ASP A 49 -0.73 -13.28 -2.97
CA ASP A 49 0.65 -13.71 -2.77
C ASP A 49 1.51 -12.56 -2.24
N PHE A 50 2.23 -12.79 -1.15
CA PHE A 50 3.03 -11.77 -0.47
C PHE A 50 4.36 -11.50 -1.19
N GLN A 51 4.66 -10.23 -1.43
CA GLN A 51 5.97 -9.76 -1.86
C GLN A 51 6.37 -8.52 -1.05
N LEU A 52 7.52 -8.59 -0.35
CA LEU A 52 8.13 -7.43 0.31
C LEU A 52 9.22 -6.87 -0.56
N VAL A 53 9.27 -5.54 -0.68
CA VAL A 53 10.35 -4.89 -1.37
C VAL A 53 10.89 -3.69 -0.60
N ASP A 54 12.21 -3.64 -0.53
CA ASP A 54 12.98 -2.51 -0.03
C ASP A 54 13.11 -1.44 -1.12
N SER A 55 12.88 -0.19 -0.73
CA SER A 55 12.91 0.95 -1.64
C SER A 55 14.25 1.17 -2.36
N HIS A 56 15.33 0.61 -1.83
CA HIS A 56 16.68 0.73 -2.37
C HIS A 56 17.03 -0.32 -3.45
N VAL A 57 16.25 -1.41 -3.58
CA VAL A 57 16.63 -2.57 -4.41
C VAL A 57 15.65 -2.81 -5.58
N LEU A 58 14.86 -1.81 -5.95
CA LEU A 58 13.69 -2.06 -6.77
C LEU A 58 13.94 -2.26 -8.26
N ALA A 59 13.61 -3.46 -8.74
CA ALA A 59 13.37 -3.75 -10.14
C ALA A 59 12.08 -3.04 -10.61
N ARG A 60 12.10 -2.51 -11.83
CA ARG A 60 10.92 -1.88 -12.41
C ARG A 60 9.84 -2.95 -12.65
N PRO A 61 8.56 -2.63 -12.39
CA PRO A 61 7.44 -3.46 -12.84
C PRO A 61 7.57 -3.76 -14.33
N THR A 62 7.24 -5.00 -14.66
CA THR A 62 7.20 -5.52 -16.03
C THR A 62 5.82 -5.27 -16.64
N ALA A 63 5.64 -5.59 -17.93
CA ALA A 63 4.33 -5.48 -18.56
C ALA A 63 3.33 -6.55 -18.09
N ASP A 64 3.81 -7.61 -17.42
CA ASP A 64 3.03 -8.78 -17.03
C ASP A 64 2.85 -8.89 -15.51
N GLU A 65 2.60 -7.75 -14.86
CA GLU A 65 2.33 -7.75 -13.42
C GLU A 65 0.94 -8.33 -13.13
N PRO A 66 0.80 -9.16 -12.08
CA PRO A 66 -0.51 -9.61 -11.64
C PRO A 66 -1.32 -8.43 -11.03
N PRO A 67 -2.65 -8.57 -10.91
CA PRO A 67 -3.45 -7.67 -10.09
C PRO A 67 -2.81 -7.48 -8.72
N THR A 68 -2.62 -6.24 -8.29
CA THR A 68 -1.75 -5.91 -7.16
C THR A 68 -2.50 -5.04 -6.14
N LEU A 69 -2.52 -5.51 -4.89
CA LEU A 69 -2.73 -4.70 -3.70
C LEU A 69 -1.38 -4.10 -3.31
N LEU A 70 -1.23 -2.78 -3.42
CA LEU A 70 0.00 -2.08 -3.07
C LEU A 70 -0.11 -1.46 -1.68
N GLN A 71 0.82 -1.81 -0.80
CA GLN A 71 0.90 -1.28 0.57
C GLN A 71 2.23 -0.55 0.78
N LEU A 72 2.18 0.73 1.12
CA LEU A 72 3.34 1.60 1.27
C LEU A 72 3.56 1.92 2.76
N PHE A 73 4.66 1.47 3.33
CA PHE A 73 5.06 1.76 4.71
C PHE A 73 6.18 2.79 4.73
N ILE A 74 5.78 4.06 4.82
CA ILE A 74 6.69 5.18 4.58
C ILE A 74 6.62 6.17 5.74
N ARG A 75 7.75 6.35 6.43
CA ARG A 75 7.88 7.36 7.48
C ARG A 75 8.14 8.71 6.82
N GLY A 76 7.28 9.70 7.08
CA GLY A 76 7.47 11.06 6.60
C GLY A 76 8.64 11.70 7.31
N ASN A 77 9.80 11.76 6.66
CA ASN A 77 10.87 12.64 7.11
C ASN A 77 11.14 13.68 6.01
N PRO A 78 10.62 14.91 6.14
CA PRO A 78 10.80 15.96 5.14
C PRO A 78 12.27 16.38 4.97
N PHE A 79 13.16 16.00 5.90
CA PHE A 79 14.58 16.36 5.87
C PHE A 79 15.53 15.23 5.46
N ARG A 80 15.08 13.97 5.53
CA ARG A 80 15.97 12.81 5.36
C ARG A 80 15.82 12.22 3.96
N GLY A 81 16.38 12.87 2.95
CA GLY A 81 16.68 12.26 1.63
C GLY A 81 15.57 11.43 0.97
N SER A 82 14.30 11.67 1.31
CA SER A 82 13.14 10.81 1.04
C SER A 82 12.68 10.85 -0.43
N ALA A 83 13.49 11.48 -1.29
CA ALA A 83 13.34 11.47 -2.73
C ALA A 83 13.38 10.05 -3.31
N GLY A 84 14.22 9.15 -2.78
CA GLY A 84 14.34 7.78 -3.27
C GLY A 84 13.06 6.97 -3.08
N LEU A 85 12.60 6.84 -1.84
CA LEU A 85 11.39 6.10 -1.49
C LEU A 85 10.12 6.67 -2.13
N THR A 86 10.01 8.00 -2.20
CA THR A 86 8.91 8.69 -2.88
C THR A 86 8.93 8.37 -4.37
N GLN A 87 10.08 8.43 -5.03
CA GLN A 87 10.23 8.11 -6.45
C GLN A 87 9.93 6.63 -6.74
N THR A 88 10.36 5.74 -5.85
CA THR A 88 10.14 4.30 -5.96
C THR A 88 8.67 3.95 -5.82
N ALA A 89 8.00 4.47 -4.79
CA ALA A 89 6.56 4.33 -4.62
C ALA A 89 5.79 4.91 -5.82
N GLN A 90 6.20 6.09 -6.31
CA GLN A 90 5.61 6.69 -7.50
C GLN A 90 5.77 5.82 -8.74
N SER A 91 6.94 5.23 -8.95
CA SER A 91 7.20 4.38 -10.11
C SER A 91 6.32 3.13 -10.12
N TRP A 92 6.07 2.53 -8.95
CA TRP A 92 5.16 1.38 -8.84
C TRP A 92 3.70 1.76 -9.07
N VAL A 93 3.24 2.84 -8.43
CA VAL A 93 1.87 3.32 -8.64
C VAL A 93 1.65 3.64 -10.11
N ASP A 94 2.55 4.41 -10.72
CA ASP A 94 2.45 4.82 -12.11
C ASP A 94 2.44 3.64 -13.08
N ALA A 95 3.33 2.68 -12.87
CA ALA A 95 3.41 1.52 -13.74
C ALA A 95 2.19 0.61 -13.59
N LEU A 96 1.75 0.31 -12.36
CA LEU A 96 0.57 -0.53 -12.12
C LEU A 96 -0.71 0.15 -12.66
N LEU A 97 -0.80 1.47 -12.56
CA LEU A 97 -1.89 2.23 -13.18
C LEU A 97 -1.83 2.19 -14.71
N ALA A 98 -0.64 2.28 -15.30
CA ALA A 98 -0.47 2.26 -16.76
C ALA A 98 -0.92 0.94 -17.41
N ILE A 99 -0.88 -0.17 -16.68
CA ILE A 99 -1.31 -1.50 -17.14
C ILE A 99 -2.63 -1.98 -16.50
N ASP A 100 -3.33 -1.11 -15.78
CA ASP A 100 -4.60 -1.41 -15.08
C ASP A 100 -4.52 -2.63 -14.14
N ARG A 101 -3.42 -2.71 -13.37
CA ARG A 101 -3.17 -3.78 -12.40
C ARG A 101 -3.20 -3.33 -10.95
N LEU A 102 -3.37 -2.03 -10.67
CA LEU A 102 -3.52 -1.53 -9.30
C LEU A 102 -4.94 -1.77 -8.79
N GLN A 103 -5.14 -2.79 -7.95
CA GLN A 103 -6.44 -3.10 -7.36
C GLN A 103 -6.79 -2.17 -6.20
N ALA A 104 -5.81 -1.80 -5.38
CA ALA A 104 -5.95 -0.82 -4.32
C ALA A 104 -4.59 -0.33 -3.81
N LEU A 105 -4.62 0.84 -3.19
CA LEU A 105 -3.44 1.49 -2.58
C LEU A 105 -3.65 1.73 -1.09
N VAL A 106 -2.77 1.21 -0.25
CA VAL A 106 -2.76 1.49 1.19
C VAL A 106 -1.48 2.21 1.59
N ILE A 107 -1.59 3.32 2.33
CA ILE A 107 -0.44 4.14 2.73
C ILE A 107 -0.41 4.27 4.25
N TYR A 108 0.73 3.88 4.84
CA TYR A 108 1.00 3.91 6.26
C TYR A 108 2.11 4.91 6.59
N GLY A 109 1.80 5.95 7.36
CA GLY A 109 2.75 6.95 7.86
C GLY A 109 2.54 8.34 7.28
N SER A 110 3.24 8.68 6.19
CA SER A 110 3.33 10.06 5.66
C SER A 110 2.08 10.50 4.87
N PRO A 111 1.35 11.55 5.28
CA PRO A 111 0.18 12.05 4.54
C PRO A 111 0.54 12.73 3.21
N TYR A 112 1.74 13.32 3.13
CA TYR A 112 2.21 14.03 1.94
C TYR A 112 2.27 13.12 0.71
N LEU A 113 2.50 11.82 0.91
CA LEU A 113 2.58 10.88 -0.20
C LEU A 113 1.20 10.63 -0.82
N LEU A 114 0.17 10.55 0.01
CA LEU A 114 -1.20 10.47 -0.48
C LEU A 114 -1.54 11.71 -1.30
N GLU A 115 -1.20 12.90 -0.82
CA GLU A 115 -1.46 14.17 -1.54
C GLU A 115 -0.79 14.22 -2.92
N GLN A 116 0.38 13.60 -3.07
CA GLN A 116 1.06 13.47 -4.36
C GLN A 116 0.36 12.48 -5.30
N PHE A 117 -0.27 11.44 -4.77
CA PHE A 117 -0.98 10.43 -5.58
C PHE A 117 -2.39 10.83 -5.98
N LEU A 118 -3.11 11.58 -5.14
CA LEU A 118 -4.52 11.92 -5.36
C LEU A 118 -4.81 12.53 -6.74
N PRO A 119 -4.00 13.44 -7.31
CA PRO A 119 -4.28 14.01 -8.63
C PRO A 119 -4.21 12.99 -9.78
N ARG A 120 -3.53 11.86 -9.57
CA ARG A 120 -3.23 10.85 -10.61
C ARG A 120 -3.98 9.54 -10.40
N LEU A 121 -4.47 9.30 -9.19
CA LEU A 121 -5.18 8.08 -8.85
C LEU A 121 -6.57 8.09 -9.51
N PRO A 122 -6.92 7.09 -10.35
CA PRO A 122 -8.23 7.03 -10.96
C PRO A 122 -9.33 6.95 -9.90
N ALA A 123 -10.48 7.57 -10.17
CA ALA A 123 -11.61 7.61 -9.25
C ALA A 123 -12.18 6.22 -8.91
N HIS A 124 -11.87 5.18 -9.69
CA HIS A 124 -12.31 3.80 -9.44
C HIS A 124 -11.32 2.99 -8.60
N VAL A 125 -10.09 3.46 -8.37
CA VAL A 125 -9.09 2.72 -7.57
C VAL A 125 -9.32 3.03 -6.08
N PRO A 126 -9.66 2.03 -5.26
CA PRO A 126 -9.78 2.21 -3.82
C PRO A 126 -8.44 2.56 -3.18
N TYR A 127 -8.46 3.44 -2.19
CA TYR A 127 -7.30 3.71 -1.38
C TYR A 127 -7.63 3.94 0.10
N MET A 128 -6.63 3.70 0.92
CA MET A 128 -6.69 3.83 2.36
C MET A 128 -5.41 4.47 2.88
N PHE A 129 -5.53 5.48 3.74
CA PHE A 129 -4.40 6.11 4.40
C PHE A 129 -4.58 6.10 5.92
N THR A 130 -3.48 5.79 6.62
CA THR A 130 -3.39 5.89 8.08
C THR A 130 -2.00 6.35 8.50
N TYR A 131 -1.91 7.13 9.58
CA TYR A 131 -0.63 7.54 10.16
C TYR A 131 0.09 6.38 10.87
N GLY A 132 -0.67 5.45 11.44
CA GLY A 132 -0.11 4.34 12.20
C GLY A 132 0.42 3.22 11.31
N GLN A 133 1.61 2.70 11.61
CA GLN A 133 2.20 1.53 10.94
C GLN A 133 2.01 0.22 11.74
N MET A 134 1.60 0.30 13.00
CA MET A 134 1.44 -0.84 13.90
C MET A 134 0.35 -1.82 13.43
N PRO A 135 0.40 -3.11 13.83
CA PRO A 135 -0.58 -4.13 13.43
C PRO A 135 -2.05 -3.70 13.58
N GLN A 136 -2.41 -2.98 14.64
CA GLN A 136 -3.78 -2.50 14.83
C GLN A 136 -4.21 -1.53 13.71
N ALA A 137 -3.32 -0.65 13.26
CA ALA A 137 -3.60 0.27 12.15
C ALA A 137 -3.68 -0.48 10.81
N GLN A 138 -2.87 -1.51 10.63
CA GLN A 138 -2.92 -2.40 9.46
C GLN A 138 -4.28 -3.12 9.37
N ALA A 139 -4.74 -3.70 10.48
CA ALA A 139 -6.04 -4.38 10.54
C ALA A 139 -7.18 -3.43 10.18
N ILE A 140 -7.25 -2.26 10.82
CA ILE A 140 -8.31 -1.27 10.55
C ILE A 140 -8.32 -0.86 9.08
N ALA A 141 -7.14 -0.57 8.50
CA ALA A 141 -7.02 -0.15 7.11
C ALA A 141 -7.51 -1.23 6.13
N LEU A 142 -7.10 -2.48 6.35
CA LEU A 142 -7.41 -3.58 5.44
C LEU A 142 -8.82 -4.13 5.63
N GLU A 143 -9.32 -4.21 6.86
CA GLU A 143 -10.71 -4.61 7.11
C GLU A 143 -11.68 -3.67 6.39
N VAL A 144 -11.44 -2.36 6.44
CA VAL A 144 -12.22 -1.37 5.69
C VAL A 144 -12.13 -1.62 4.18
N LEU A 145 -10.94 -1.94 3.68
CA LEU A 145 -10.73 -2.18 2.25
C LEU A 145 -11.48 -3.44 1.77
N PHE A 146 -11.40 -4.53 2.54
CA PHE A 146 -12.01 -5.83 2.23
C PHE A 146 -13.49 -5.95 2.64
N GLN A 147 -14.08 -4.97 3.34
CA GLN A 147 -15.49 -5.02 3.76
C GLN A 147 -16.44 -5.28 2.56
N GLY A 148 -17.31 -6.28 2.62
CA GLY A 148 -18.22 -6.60 1.50
C GLY A 148 -17.68 -7.59 0.47
N GLN A 149 -16.53 -8.23 0.75
CA GLN A 149 -16.08 -9.46 0.10
C GLN A 149 -16.54 -10.74 0.85
N ARG A 150 -17.59 -10.63 1.67
CA ARG A 150 -18.14 -11.77 2.44
C ARG A 150 -19.22 -12.50 1.67
#